data_AF-A0A924D3Y9-F1
#
_entry.id   AF-A0A924D3Y9-F1
#
_cell.length_a   1.000
_cell.length_b   1.000
_cell.length_c   1.000
_cell.angle_alpha   90.00
_cell.angle_beta   90.00
_cell.angle_gamma   90.00
#
_symmetry.space_group_name_H-M   'P 1'
#
loop_
_entity.id
_entity.type
_entity.pdbx_description
1 polymer ?
#
loop_
_entity_poly.entity_id
_entity_poly.type
_entity_poly.pdbx_seq_one_letter_code
_entity_poly.pdbx_strand_id
1 'polypeptide(L)'
;MTSRGRGRGGERLFGGAVTGAGVLVLGLLGAIILMLVIGAWPALVEFGPAFFWSPVWDSVNETYGAGVMIYGTLVSSLLALVIAVPLSIGVAYALTEIVPASLRKSIGIVIQLLAAIP
;
A
#
# COMPACT_ATOMS: atom_id res chain seq x y z
N MET A 1 -44.75 -3.67 7.45
CA MET A 1 -44.90 -2.78 8.62
C MET A 1 -44.03 -3.37 9.72
N THR A 2 -42.83 -2.85 9.97
CA THR A 2 -42.60 -2.00 11.14
C THR A 2 -41.45 -1.01 10.87
N SER A 3 -41.84 0.26 10.75
CA SER A 3 -40.97 1.40 10.97
C SER A 3 -40.50 1.39 12.42
N ARG A 4 -39.18 1.39 12.65
CA ARG A 4 -38.58 1.78 13.94
C ARG A 4 -37.71 3.00 13.67
N GLY A 5 -38.18 4.15 14.15
CA GLY A 5 -37.45 5.41 14.09
C GLY A 5 -36.09 5.28 14.79
N ARG A 6 -35.02 5.24 14.00
CA ARG A 6 -33.69 5.61 14.48
C ARG A 6 -33.70 7.11 14.69
N GLY A 7 -33.38 7.55 15.90
CA GLY A 7 -33.29 8.98 16.20
C GLY A 7 -32.27 9.63 15.27
N ARG A 8 -32.70 10.65 14.52
CA ARG A 8 -31.90 11.45 13.58
C ARG A 8 -30.52 11.87 14.13
N GLY A 9 -30.36 11.94 15.46
CA GLY A 9 -29.09 12.23 16.13
C GLY A 9 -28.04 11.11 16.03
N GLY A 10 -28.44 9.84 16.18
CA GLY A 10 -27.50 8.71 16.15
C GLY A 10 -26.91 8.46 14.76
N GLU A 11 -27.72 8.64 13.71
CA GLU A 11 -27.29 8.54 12.32
C GLU A 11 -26.33 9.66 11.93
N ARG A 12 -26.57 10.89 12.42
CA ARG A 12 -25.67 12.03 12.20
C ARG A 12 -24.34 11.88 12.93
N LEU A 13 -24.36 11.33 14.15
CA LEU A 13 -23.16 11.13 14.94
C LEU A 13 -22.29 10.01 14.35
N PHE A 14 -22.91 8.92 13.90
CA PHE A 14 -22.22 7.85 13.17
C PHE A 14 -21.65 8.35 11.84
N GLY A 15 -22.45 9.07 11.04
CA GLY A 15 -21.99 9.65 9.78
C GLY A 15 -20.83 10.62 9.98
N GLY A 16 -20.93 11.51 10.96
CA GLY A 16 -19.86 12.45 11.33
C GLY A 16 -18.58 11.75 11.78
N ALA A 17 -18.69 10.66 12.55
CA ALA A 17 -17.53 9.88 12.98
C ALA A 17 -16.83 9.18 11.80
N VAL A 18 -17.59 8.56 10.89
CA VAL A 18 -17.01 7.90 9.69
C VAL A 18 -16.36 8.91 8.76
N THR A 19 -17.02 10.05 8.50
CA THR A 19 -16.44 11.12 7.69
C THR A 19 -15.21 11.72 8.37
N GLY A 20 -15.25 11.94 9.68
CA GLY A 20 -14.11 12.41 10.46
C GLY A 20 -12.91 11.46 10.38
N ALA A 21 -13.14 10.15 10.51
CA ALA A 21 -12.10 9.13 10.35
C ALA A 21 -11.50 9.14 8.95
N GLY A 22 -12.32 9.25 7.90
CA GLY A 22 -11.84 9.37 6.52
C GLY A 22 -11.01 10.62 6.29
N VAL A 23 -11.47 11.79 6.76
CA VAL A 23 -10.72 13.06 6.69
C VAL A 23 -9.41 12.97 7.47
N LEU A 24 -9.42 12.33 8.64
CA LEU A 24 -8.21 12.13 9.45
C LEU A 24 -7.17 11.29 8.71
N VAL A 25 -7.58 10.16 8.10
CA VAL A 25 -6.68 9.30 7.31
C VAL A 25 -6.09 10.06 6.12
N LEU A 26 -6.93 10.79 5.38
CA LEU A 26 -6.46 11.62 4.26
C LEU A 26 -5.52 12.74 4.73
N GLY A 27 -5.84 13.37 5.86
CA GLY A 27 -5.00 14.38 6.49
C GLY A 27 -3.65 13.82 6.91
N LEU A 28 -3.62 12.61 7.48
CA LEU A 28 -2.38 11.93 7.87
C LEU A 28 -1.53 11.59 6.65
N LEU A 29 -2.13 11.05 5.58
CA LEU A 29 -1.44 10.80 4.32
C LEU A 29 -0.84 12.09 3.74
N GLY A 30 -1.61 13.19 3.76
CA GLY A 30 -1.13 14.51 3.36
C GLY A 30 0.04 14.98 4.23
N ALA A 31 -0.03 14.80 5.54
CA ALA A 31 1.04 15.17 6.47
C ALA A 31 2.32 14.35 6.23
N ILE A 32 2.20 13.05 5.95
CA ILE A 32 3.33 12.18 5.58
C ILE A 32 3.98 12.68 4.29
N ILE A 33 3.19 12.96 3.25
CA ILE A 33 3.71 13.50 1.99
C ILE A 33 4.44 14.82 2.23
N LEU A 34 3.87 15.74 3.00
CA LEU A 34 4.51 17.01 3.34
C LEU A 34 5.84 16.80 4.07
N MET A 35 5.88 15.91 5.07
CA MET A 35 7.10 15.59 5.79
C MET A 35 8.17 15.01 4.86
N LEU A 36 7.80 14.10 3.95
CA LEU A 36 8.73 13.52 2.98
C LEU A 36 9.27 14.58 2.03
N VAL A 37 8.43 15.48 1.53
CA VAL A 37 8.86 16.57 0.65
C VAL A 37 9.82 17.50 1.37
N ILE A 38 9.49 17.95 2.59
CA ILE A 38 10.34 18.83 3.38
C ILE A 38 11.69 18.15 3.71
N GLY A 39 11.66 16.89 4.10
CA GLY A 39 12.87 16.12 4.42
C GLY A 39 13.76 15.81 3.21
N ALA A 40 13.15 15.56 2.04
CA ALA A 40 13.88 15.27 0.81
C ALA A 40 14.37 16.52 0.06
N TRP A 41 13.77 17.69 0.33
CA TRP A 41 14.07 18.93 -0.40
C TRP A 41 15.55 19.32 -0.42
N PRO A 42 16.30 19.29 0.71
CA PRO A 42 17.72 19.66 0.70
C PRO A 42 18.56 18.74 -0.20
N ALA A 43 18.28 17.44 -0.22
CA ALA A 43 18.99 16.48 -1.06
C ALA A 43 18.73 16.74 -2.56
N LEU A 44 17.50 17.10 -2.93
CA LEU A 44 17.17 17.45 -4.32
C LEU A 44 17.87 18.73 -4.78
N VAL A 45 18.06 19.70 -3.89
CA VAL A 45 18.78 20.94 -4.19
C VAL A 45 20.27 20.68 -4.34
N GLU A 46 20.87 19.87 -3.46
CA GLU A 46 22.31 19.56 -3.47
C GLU A 46 22.72 18.74 -4.70
N PHE A 47 21.99 17.66 -4.99
CA PHE A 47 22.35 16.72 -6.07
C PHE A 47 21.68 17.04 -7.42
N GLY A 48 20.71 17.96 -7.42
CA GLY A 48 20.00 18.41 -8.62
C GLY A 48 19.25 17.30 -9.37
N PRO A 49 18.88 17.54 -10.64
CA PRO A 49 18.11 16.58 -11.45
C PRO A 49 18.84 15.25 -11.72
N ALA A 50 20.18 15.27 -11.68
CA ALA A 50 21.00 14.08 -11.89
C ALA A 50 20.79 13.03 -10.79
N PHE A 51 20.32 13.44 -9.60
CA PHE A 51 20.01 12.56 -8.47
C PHE A 51 19.14 11.36 -8.87
N PHE A 52 18.13 11.55 -9.73
CA PHE A 52 17.17 10.50 -10.08
C PHE A 52 17.74 9.41 -11.01
N TRP A 53 18.76 9.73 -11.81
CA TRP A 53 19.37 8.78 -12.75
C TRP A 53 20.78 8.36 -12.35
N SER A 54 21.42 9.08 -11.42
CA SER A 54 22.77 8.76 -10.98
C SER A 54 22.79 7.41 -10.27
N PRO A 55 23.64 6.47 -10.72
CA PRO A 55 23.85 5.21 -10.02
C PRO A 55 24.90 5.33 -8.91
N VAL A 56 25.47 6.51 -8.68
CA VAL A 56 26.56 6.72 -7.74
C VAL A 56 26.03 6.67 -6.31
N TRP A 57 26.64 5.81 -5.49
CA TRP A 57 26.45 5.81 -4.05
C TRP A 57 27.83 5.81 -3.40
N ASP A 58 28.31 7.00 -3.05
CA ASP A 58 29.61 7.21 -2.43
C ASP A 58 29.44 7.81 -1.03
N SER A 59 29.50 6.95 -0.03
CA SER A 59 29.40 7.33 1.39
C SER A 59 30.64 8.07 1.91
N VAL A 60 31.75 8.06 1.18
CA VAL A 60 33.01 8.72 1.59
C VAL A 60 33.00 10.18 1.12
N ASN A 61 32.57 10.42 -0.11
CA ASN A 61 32.49 11.76 -0.71
C ASN A 61 31.08 12.40 -0.58
N GLU A 62 30.21 11.84 0.28
CA GLU A 62 28.82 12.28 0.51
C GLU A 62 28.01 12.49 -0.79
N THR A 63 28.31 11.71 -1.83
CA THR A 63 27.68 11.84 -3.15
C THR A 63 26.68 10.71 -3.35
N TYR A 64 25.40 11.05 -3.40
CA TYR A 64 24.31 10.07 -3.46
C TYR A 64 23.43 10.27 -4.70
N GLY A 65 23.04 9.16 -5.31
CA GLY A 65 22.07 9.07 -6.38
C GLY A 65 20.99 8.05 -6.04
N ALA A 66 19.76 8.33 -6.45
CA ALA A 66 18.61 7.45 -6.30
C ALA A 66 18.50 6.39 -7.39
N GLY A 67 19.31 6.46 -8.46
CA GLY A 67 19.16 5.60 -9.64
C GLY A 67 19.22 4.10 -9.31
N VAL A 68 20.15 3.68 -8.46
CA VAL A 68 20.26 2.25 -8.03
C VAL A 68 19.02 1.82 -7.25
N MET A 69 18.53 2.65 -6.33
CA MET A 69 17.36 2.36 -5.51
C MET A 69 16.10 2.26 -6.38
N ILE A 70 15.88 3.23 -7.28
CA ILE A 70 14.74 3.25 -8.20
C ILE A 70 14.76 2.01 -9.09
N TYR A 71 15.91 1.72 -9.72
CA TYR A 71 16.05 0.56 -10.60
C TYR A 71 15.81 -0.75 -9.83
N GLY A 72 16.40 -0.89 -8.64
CA GLY A 72 16.23 -2.07 -7.79
C GLY A 72 14.76 -2.30 -7.41
N THR A 73 14.04 -1.26 -7.00
CA THR A 73 12.59 -1.35 -6.69
C THR A 73 11.77 -1.71 -7.92
N LEU A 74 12.05 -1.11 -9.08
CA LEU A 74 11.30 -1.41 -10.31
C LEU A 74 11.53 -2.85 -10.78
N VAL A 75 12.77 -3.31 -10.80
CA VAL A 75 13.09 -4.68 -11.24
C VAL A 75 12.54 -5.70 -10.25
N SER A 76 12.72 -5.49 -8.94
CA SER A 76 12.21 -6.42 -7.93
C SER A 76 10.69 -6.49 -7.91
N SER A 77 9.98 -5.35 -7.98
CA SER A 77 8.51 -5.33 -8.07
C SER A 77 8.00 -5.96 -9.36
N LEU A 78 8.67 -5.73 -10.49
CA LEU A 78 8.32 -6.37 -11.76
C LEU A 78 8.49 -7.89 -11.68
N LEU A 79 9.62 -8.38 -11.18
CA LEU A 79 9.85 -9.82 -10.99
C LEU A 79 8.82 -10.43 -10.03
N ALA A 80 8.50 -9.72 -8.94
CA ALA A 80 7.46 -10.14 -8.01
C ALA A 80 6.11 -10.26 -8.71
N LEU A 81 5.70 -9.29 -9.53
CA LEU A 81 4.45 -9.34 -10.29
C LEU A 81 4.43 -10.47 -11.32
N VAL A 82 5.53 -10.67 -12.05
CA VAL A 82 5.65 -11.74 -13.05
C VAL A 82 5.42 -13.12 -12.44
N ILE A 83 5.81 -13.32 -11.18
CA ILE A 83 5.60 -14.60 -10.46
C ILE A 83 4.24 -14.61 -9.76
N ALA A 84 3.87 -13.53 -9.08
CA ALA A 84 2.68 -13.47 -8.24
C ALA A 84 1.38 -13.53 -9.04
N VAL A 85 1.34 -12.91 -10.23
CA VAL A 85 0.15 -12.88 -11.09
C VAL A 85 -0.27 -14.27 -11.57
N PRO A 86 0.58 -15.06 -12.25
CA PRO A 86 0.19 -16.41 -12.69
C PRO A 86 -0.09 -17.33 -11.50
N LEU A 87 0.66 -17.19 -10.40
CA LEU A 87 0.39 -17.95 -9.18
C LEU A 87 -0.98 -17.63 -8.59
N SER A 88 -1.36 -16.35 -8.54
CA SER A 88 -2.67 -15.90 -8.05
C SER A 88 -3.82 -16.51 -8.85
N ILE A 89 -3.69 -16.54 -10.18
CA ILE A 89 -4.66 -17.20 -11.08
C ILE A 89 -4.71 -18.71 -10.79
N GLY A 90 -3.55 -19.35 -10.62
CA GLY A 90 -3.47 -20.76 -10.27
C GLY A 90 -4.16 -21.11 -8.94
N VAL A 91 -3.97 -20.28 -7.91
CA VAL A 91 -4.64 -20.45 -6.61
C VAL A 91 -6.16 -20.25 -6.75
N ALA A 92 -6.59 -19.25 -7.53
CA ALA A 92 -8.01 -19.02 -7.77
C ALA A 92 -8.68 -20.23 -8.45
N TYR A 93 -8.06 -20.77 -9.51
CA TYR A 93 -8.54 -21.95 -10.22
C TYR A 93 -8.56 -23.19 -9.32
N ALA A 94 -7.48 -23.43 -8.56
CA ALA A 94 -7.42 -24.57 -7.65
C ALA A 94 -8.52 -24.51 -6.58
N LEU A 95 -8.79 -23.32 -6.03
CA LEU A 95 -9.85 -23.15 -5.04
C LEU A 95 -11.24 -23.40 -5.62
N THR A 96 -11.51 -23.02 -6.87
CA THR A 96 -12.84 -23.19 -7.50
C THR A 96 -13.09 -24.60 -8.00
N GLU A 97 -12.10 -25.22 -8.66
CA GLU A 97 -12.29 -26.49 -9.39
C GLU A 97 -11.73 -27.72 -8.67
N ILE A 98 -10.65 -27.57 -7.90
CA ILE A 98 -9.91 -28.72 -7.36
C ILE A 98 -10.24 -28.95 -5.88
N VAL A 99 -10.36 -27.88 -5.10
CA VAL A 99 -10.47 -27.97 -3.64
C VAL A 99 -11.92 -28.25 -3.19
N PRO A 100 -12.15 -29.27 -2.33
CA PRO A 100 -13.47 -29.59 -1.80
C PRO A 100 -14.03 -28.48 -0.90
N ALA A 101 -15.36 -28.36 -0.85
CA ALA A 101 -16.07 -27.23 -0.25
C ALA A 101 -15.66 -26.90 1.21
N SER A 102 -15.38 -27.93 2.03
CA SER A 102 -14.97 -27.76 3.43
C SER A 102 -13.59 -27.11 3.58
N LEU A 103 -12.64 -27.43 2.69
CA LEU A 103 -11.27 -26.90 2.75
C LEU A 103 -11.15 -25.51 2.13
N ARG A 104 -11.98 -25.20 1.11
CA ARG A 104 -12.01 -23.90 0.44
C ARG A 104 -12.19 -22.75 1.45
N LYS A 105 -13.08 -22.93 2.42
CA LYS A 105 -13.36 -21.91 3.45
C LYS A 105 -12.13 -21.69 4.35
N SER A 106 -11.49 -22.76 4.82
CA SER A 106 -10.31 -22.66 5.69
C SER A 106 -9.11 -22.05 4.97
N ILE A 107 -8.82 -22.48 3.74
CA ILE A 107 -7.71 -21.95 2.94
C ILE A 107 -7.95 -20.47 2.60
N GLY A 108 -9.19 -20.10 2.25
CA GLY A 108 -9.54 -18.70 2.01
C GLY A 108 -9.27 -17.80 3.21
N ILE A 109 -9.57 -18.27 4.43
CA ILE A 109 -9.25 -17.53 5.66
C ILE A 109 -7.73 -17.38 5.82
N VAL A 110 -6.94 -18.44 5.60
CA VAL A 110 -5.47 -18.37 5.71
C VAL A 110 -4.89 -17.36 4.71
N ILE A 111 -5.38 -17.34 3.47
CA ILE A 111 -4.95 -16.35 2.47
C ILE A 111 -5.30 -14.92 2.91
N GLN A 112 -6.50 -14.71 3.43
CA GLN A 112 -6.92 -13.40 3.93
C GLN A 112 -6.11 -12.95 5.15
N LEU A 113 -5.80 -13.87 6.06
CA LEU A 113 -4.95 -13.60 7.21
C LEU A 113 -3.53 -13.26 6.78
N LEU A 114 -2.96 -13.97 5.79
CA LEU A 114 -1.65 -13.66 5.24
C LEU A 114 -1.60 -12.24 4.64
N ALA A 115 -2.68 -11.81 3.97
CA ALA A 115 -2.79 -10.46 3.41
C ALA A 115 -2.99 -9.36 4.48
N ALA A 116 -3.41 -9.72 5.69
CA ALA A 116 -3.69 -8.79 6.78
C ALA A 116 -2.49 -8.55 7.71
N ILE A 117 -1.37 -9.26 7.52
CA ILE A 117 -0.16 -9.08 8.33
C ILE A 117 0.45 -7.70 8.01
N PRO A 118 0.65 -6.84 9.03
CA PRO A 118 1.24 -5.51 8.86
C PRO A 118 2.74 -5.56 8.56
#